data_AF-A0A954FHW5-F1
#
_entry.id   AF-A0A954FHW5-F1
#
_cell.length_a   1.000
_cell.length_b   1.000
_cell.length_c   1.000
_cell.angle_alpha   90.00
_cell.angle_beta   90.00
_cell.angle_gamma   90.00
#
_symmetry.space_group_name_H-M   'P 1'
#
loop_
_entity.id
_entity.type
_entity.pdbx_description
1 polymer ?
#
loop_
_entity_poly.entity_id
_entity_poly.type
_entity_poly.pdbx_seq_one_letter_code
_entity_poly.pdbx_strand_id
1 'polypeptide(L)'
;MATTTVEGVGHGHAQDVDFYHESRGLKSWLFTLDHKRIGIMYLVGTLTAFMIAGILALIFRAELLTPQIDLLVNAANPNLQEAASLGRDLYNKLFTLHGALMVFVFIIPVVPAALGNFFLPLMLGAKDVAFPRLNLLSFYIWV
;
A
#
# COMPACT_ATOMS: atom_id res chain seq x y z
N MET A 1 -56.75 40.21 -17.76
CA MET A 1 -55.71 40.51 -16.74
C MET A 1 -55.10 39.17 -16.36
N ALA A 2 -54.05 38.75 -17.06
CA ALA A 2 -53.44 37.43 -16.90
C ALA A 2 -52.37 37.49 -15.80
N THR A 3 -52.61 36.78 -14.71
CA THR A 3 -51.64 36.57 -13.63
C THR A 3 -50.65 35.50 -14.08
N THR A 4 -49.45 35.89 -14.49
CA THR A 4 -48.34 34.96 -14.72
C THR A 4 -47.71 34.63 -13.37
N THR A 5 -47.97 33.41 -12.89
CA THR A 5 -47.31 32.84 -11.72
C THR A 5 -45.83 32.61 -12.03
N VAL A 6 -44.98 33.04 -11.11
CA VAL A 6 -43.52 32.92 -11.13
C VAL A 6 -43.11 31.45 -11.21
N GLU A 7 -42.45 31.04 -12.30
CA GLU A 7 -41.69 29.79 -12.33
C GLU A 7 -40.45 29.97 -11.47
N GLY A 8 -40.50 29.42 -10.26
CA GLY A 8 -39.35 29.27 -9.40
C GLY A 8 -38.34 28.35 -10.07
N VAL A 9 -37.20 28.92 -10.47
CA VAL A 9 -36.01 28.18 -10.90
C VAL A 9 -35.59 27.26 -9.76
N GLY A 10 -35.98 25.99 -9.85
CA GLY A 10 -35.48 24.93 -8.97
C GLY A 10 -33.99 24.82 -9.18
N HIS A 11 -33.20 25.31 -8.23
CA HIS A 11 -31.78 25.01 -8.13
C HIS A 11 -31.64 23.50 -8.00
N GLY A 12 -31.33 22.84 -9.12
CA GLY A 12 -30.90 21.45 -9.13
C GLY A 12 -29.58 21.36 -8.38
N HIS A 13 -29.65 21.12 -7.08
CA HIS A 13 -28.54 20.58 -6.32
C HIS A 13 -28.20 19.25 -6.99
N ALA A 14 -27.16 19.27 -7.82
CA ALA A 14 -26.51 18.07 -8.32
C ALA A 14 -26.29 17.18 -7.10
N GLN A 15 -26.95 16.03 -7.09
CA GLN A 15 -26.82 15.04 -6.04
C GLN A 15 -25.32 14.74 -5.88
N ASP A 16 -24.73 15.25 -4.79
CA ASP A 16 -23.42 14.80 -4.36
C ASP A 16 -23.53 13.29 -4.16
N VAL A 17 -22.78 12.55 -4.98
CA VAL A 17 -22.75 11.09 -4.92
C VAL A 17 -22.20 10.67 -3.57
N ASP A 18 -23.12 10.33 -2.66
CA ASP A 18 -22.81 9.94 -1.30
C ASP A 18 -21.89 8.71 -1.27
N PHE A 19 -20.73 8.90 -0.63
CA PHE A 19 -19.70 7.87 -0.40
C PHE A 19 -20.23 6.58 0.25
N TYR A 20 -21.40 6.65 0.90
CA TYR A 20 -22.03 5.57 1.66
C TYR A 20 -22.93 4.63 0.84
N HIS A 21 -23.31 5.01 -0.39
CA HIS A 21 -24.32 4.30 -1.17
C HIS A 21 -23.77 3.44 -2.33
N GLU A 22 -22.45 3.41 -2.53
CA GLU A 22 -21.86 2.56 -3.56
C GLU A 22 -21.65 1.12 -3.06
N SER A 23 -22.09 0.17 -3.87
CA SER A 23 -22.07 -1.29 -3.65
C SER A 23 -20.91 -1.78 -2.77
N ARG A 24 -21.22 -2.37 -1.61
CA ARG A 24 -20.25 -2.96 -0.65
C ARG A 24 -19.60 -4.26 -1.17
N GLY A 25 -19.01 -4.22 -2.36
CA GLY A 25 -18.37 -5.36 -2.99
C GLY A 25 -16.87 -5.15 -3.14
N LEU A 26 -16.10 -6.24 -3.06
CA LEU A 26 -14.67 -6.25 -3.41
C LEU A 26 -14.41 -5.63 -4.79
N LYS A 27 -15.35 -5.79 -5.73
CA LYS A 27 -15.31 -5.15 -7.06
C LYS A 27 -15.38 -3.62 -7.01
N SER A 28 -16.13 -3.02 -6.07
CA SER A 28 -16.20 -1.55 -5.91
C SER A 28 -14.88 -1.00 -5.36
N TRP A 29 -14.21 -1.75 -4.48
CA TRP A 29 -12.88 -1.38 -3.99
C TRP A 29 -11.80 -1.56 -5.05
N LEU A 30 -11.87 -2.66 -5.81
CA LEU A 30 -10.90 -2.98 -6.86
C LEU A 30 -10.99 -1.97 -8.03
N PHE A 31 -12.18 -1.51 -8.41
CA PHE A 31 -12.35 -0.55 -9.52
C PHE A 31 -12.67 0.89 -9.07
N THR A 32 -12.31 1.26 -7.84
CA THR A 32 -12.57 2.61 -7.33
C THR A 32 -11.71 3.66 -8.04
N LEU A 33 -12.27 4.84 -8.28
CA LEU A 33 -11.55 6.01 -8.79
C LEU A 33 -11.25 7.05 -7.69
N ASP A 34 -11.73 6.81 -6.46
CA ASP A 34 -11.56 7.74 -5.35
C ASP A 34 -10.12 7.74 -4.82
N HIS A 35 -9.46 8.90 -4.85
CA HIS A 35 -8.10 9.05 -4.33
C HIS A 35 -7.96 8.64 -2.85
N LYS A 36 -9.02 8.86 -2.05
CA LYS A 36 -9.08 8.44 -0.64
C LYS A 36 -9.03 6.92 -0.47
N ARG A 37 -9.81 6.17 -1.26
CA ARG A 37 -9.83 4.70 -1.18
C ARG A 37 -8.54 4.11 -1.72
N ILE A 38 -7.98 4.67 -2.80
CA ILE A 38 -6.69 4.27 -3.35
C ILE A 38 -5.56 4.52 -2.34
N GLY A 39 -5.54 5.67 -1.67
CA GLY A 39 -4.55 5.97 -0.62
C GLY A 39 -4.61 4.97 0.55
N ILE A 40 -5.82 4.55 0.97
CA ILE A 40 -5.99 3.52 2.02
C ILE A 40 -5.48 2.15 1.54
N MET A 41 -5.75 1.76 0.30
CA MET A 41 -5.24 0.49 -0.25
C MET A 41 -3.70 0.47 -0.30
N TYR A 42 -3.07 1.59 -0.70
CA TYR A 42 -1.62 1.75 -0.62
C TYR A 42 -1.11 1.70 0.83
N LEU A 43 -1.79 2.35 1.77
CA LEU A 43 -1.40 2.32 3.19
C LEU A 43 -1.42 0.89 3.74
N VAL A 44 -2.50 0.14 3.49
CA VAL A 44 -2.62 -1.26 3.95
C VAL A 44 -1.58 -2.16 3.28
N GLY A 45 -1.36 -2.00 1.97
CA GLY A 45 -0.35 -2.77 1.24
C GLY A 45 1.07 -2.49 1.75
N THR A 46 1.45 -1.22 1.87
CA THR A 46 2.77 -0.82 2.36
C THR A 46 3.00 -1.21 3.82
N LEU A 47 1.98 -1.14 4.68
CA LEU A 47 2.06 -1.65 6.06
C LEU A 47 2.24 -3.18 6.09
N THR A 48 1.57 -3.92 5.21
CA THR A 48 1.75 -5.38 5.13
C THR A 48 3.18 -5.73 4.70
N ALA A 49 3.71 -5.04 3.69
CA ALA A 49 5.10 -5.19 3.26
C ALA A 49 6.09 -4.81 4.37
N PHE A 50 5.79 -3.75 5.13
CA PHE A 50 6.56 -3.34 6.30
C PHE A 50 6.59 -4.42 7.39
N MET A 51 5.46 -5.08 7.65
CA MET A 51 5.43 -6.19 8.63
C MET A 51 6.29 -7.37 8.17
N ILE A 52 6.21 -7.74 6.88
CA ILE A 52 7.04 -8.83 6.32
C ILE A 52 8.52 -8.47 6.39
N ALA A 53 8.88 -7.26 5.94
CA ALA A 53 10.26 -6.79 6.00
C ALA A 53 10.75 -6.64 7.45
N GLY A 54 9.89 -6.19 8.37
CA GLY A 54 10.17 -6.09 9.80
C GLY A 54 10.45 -7.45 10.45
N ILE A 55 9.69 -8.49 10.10
CA ILE A 55 9.97 -9.86 10.55
C ILE A 55 11.33 -10.33 10.04
N LEU A 56 11.67 -10.09 8.77
CA LEU A 56 13.00 -10.40 8.24
C LEU A 56 14.11 -9.68 9.02
N ALA A 57 13.93 -8.41 9.36
CA ALA A 57 14.89 -7.66 10.20
C ALA A 57 15.05 -8.28 11.59
N LEU A 58 13.97 -8.73 12.22
CA LEU A 58 14.02 -9.40 13.52
C LEU A 58 14.79 -10.73 13.43
N ILE A 59 14.65 -11.47 12.33
CA ILE A 59 15.40 -12.70 12.09
C ILE A 59 16.90 -12.42 12.01
N PHE A 60 17.35 -11.41 11.24
CA PHE A 60 18.79 -11.05 11.22
C PHE A 60 19.28 -10.59 12.57
N ARG A 61 18.46 -9.83 13.29
CA ARG A 61 18.83 -9.35 14.62
C ARG A 61 18.97 -10.50 15.60
N ALA A 62 18.13 -11.53 15.49
CA ALA A 62 18.24 -12.76 16.27
C ALA A 62 19.49 -13.57 15.89
N GLU A 63 19.83 -13.65 14.61
CA GLU A 63 21.06 -14.32 14.13
C GLU A 63 22.33 -13.67 14.71
N LEU A 64 22.37 -12.34 14.78
CA LEU A 64 23.53 -11.59 15.28
C LEU A 64 23.72 -11.65 16.80
N LEU A 65 22.81 -12.31 17.56
CA LEU A 65 22.98 -12.50 19.00
C LEU A 65 24.07 -13.53 19.32
N THR A 66 24.31 -14.48 18.41
CA THR A 66 25.35 -15.50 18.55
C THR A 66 26.48 -15.25 17.55
N PRO A 67 27.76 -15.46 17.93
CA PRO A 67 28.88 -15.33 16.99
C PRO A 67 28.85 -16.37 15.85
N GLN A 68 28.12 -17.47 16.06
CA GLN A 68 27.95 -18.57 15.10
C GLN A 68 26.60 -18.40 14.41
N ILE A 69 26.57 -18.67 13.10
CA ILE A 69 25.33 -18.65 12.32
C ILE A 69 24.62 -19.97 12.60
N ASP A 70 23.72 -19.99 13.58
CA ASP A 70 23.05 -21.19 14.06
C ASP A 70 21.57 -21.20 13.69
N LEU A 71 20.89 -20.04 13.73
CA LEU A 71 19.43 -19.96 13.54
C LEU A 71 19.06 -20.20 12.07
N LEU A 72 19.74 -19.52 11.14
CA LEU A 72 19.54 -19.71 9.70
C LEU A 72 20.12 -21.03 9.17
N VAL A 73 21.14 -21.59 9.84
CA VAL A 73 21.70 -22.91 9.51
C VAL A 73 20.73 -24.02 9.86
N ASN A 74 20.18 -24.00 11.08
CA ASN A 74 19.17 -24.96 11.52
C ASN A 74 17.86 -24.87 10.71
N ALA A 75 17.49 -23.67 10.24
CA ALA A 75 16.34 -23.46 9.36
C ALA A 75 16.57 -23.98 7.91
N ALA A 76 17.82 -24.01 7.44
CA ALA A 76 18.15 -24.36 6.07
C ALA A 76 18.34 -25.87 5.83
N ASN A 77 19.04 -26.60 6.72
CA ASN A 77 19.15 -28.07 6.68
C ASN A 77 19.77 -28.64 7.98
N PRO A 78 19.16 -29.61 8.67
CA PRO A 78 19.75 -30.25 9.87
C PRO A 78 20.95 -31.18 9.57
N ASN A 79 21.30 -31.42 8.29
CA ASN A 79 22.41 -32.30 7.93
C ASN A 79 23.78 -31.57 7.92
N LEU A 80 24.53 -31.89 8.96
CA LEU A 80 25.70 -31.33 9.62
C LEU A 80 27.06 -31.22 8.88
N GLN A 81 27.12 -31.12 7.54
CA GLN A 81 28.43 -30.92 6.87
C GLN A 81 28.47 -29.80 5.80
N GLU A 82 27.34 -29.45 5.19
CA GLU A 82 27.22 -28.31 4.25
C GLU A 82 26.34 -27.18 4.79
N ALA A 83 25.79 -27.35 6.00
CA ALA A 83 24.80 -26.44 6.57
C ALA A 83 25.38 -25.02 6.81
N ALA A 84 26.67 -24.90 7.16
CA ALA A 84 27.32 -23.62 7.46
C ALA A 84 27.62 -22.75 6.22
N SER A 85 27.83 -23.32 5.03
CA SER A 85 27.90 -22.54 3.79
C SER A 85 26.50 -22.14 3.31
N LEU A 86 25.54 -23.06 3.42
CA LEU A 86 24.16 -22.84 2.99
C LEU A 86 23.43 -21.77 3.83
N GLY A 87 23.68 -21.72 5.14
CA GLY A 87 23.16 -20.67 6.02
C GLY A 87 23.75 -19.28 5.73
N ARG A 88 25.02 -19.18 5.34
CA ARG A 88 25.65 -17.91 4.91
C ARG A 88 25.05 -17.39 3.61
N ASP A 89 24.81 -18.26 2.64
CA ASP A 89 24.15 -17.88 1.39
C ASP A 89 22.70 -17.44 1.63
N LEU A 90 21.98 -18.13 2.54
CA LEU A 90 20.63 -17.74 2.93
C LEU A 90 20.61 -16.37 3.62
N TYR A 91 21.54 -16.10 4.52
CA TYR A 91 21.68 -14.79 5.17
C TYR A 91 21.85 -13.67 4.14
N ASN A 92 22.79 -13.81 3.19
CA ASN A 92 23.05 -12.80 2.17
C ASN A 92 21.84 -12.55 1.26
N LYS A 93 21.12 -13.62 0.88
CA LYS A 93 19.90 -13.55 0.07
C LYS A 93 18.79 -12.82 0.81
N LEU A 94 18.51 -13.23 2.05
CA LEU A 94 17.45 -12.63 2.85
C LEU A 94 17.78 -11.17 3.18
N PHE A 95 19.06 -10.83 3.47
CA PHE A 95 19.47 -9.45 3.77
C PHE A 95 19.22 -8.53 2.58
N THR A 96 19.59 -9.00 1.37
CA THR A 96 19.33 -8.28 0.12
C THR A 96 17.82 -8.13 -0.13
N LEU A 97 17.05 -9.19 0.11
CA LEU A 97 15.59 -9.18 -0.03
C LEU A 97 14.94 -8.20 0.93
N HIS A 98 15.36 -8.16 2.20
CA HIS A 98 14.86 -7.21 3.20
C HIS A 98 15.09 -5.77 2.76
N GLY A 99 16.31 -5.44 2.29
CA GLY A 99 16.61 -4.12 1.77
C GLY A 99 15.75 -3.76 0.55
N ALA A 100 15.59 -4.69 -0.39
CA ALA A 100 14.74 -4.49 -1.57
C ALA A 100 13.26 -4.25 -1.19
N LEU A 101 12.71 -5.04 -0.26
CA LEU A 101 11.34 -4.86 0.23
C LEU A 101 11.16 -3.52 0.94
N MET A 102 12.12 -3.11 1.78
CA MET A 102 12.05 -1.83 2.48
C MET A 102 12.12 -0.65 1.51
N VAL A 103 13.03 -0.65 0.53
CA VAL A 103 13.19 0.50 -0.38
C VAL A 103 12.05 0.54 -1.41
N PHE A 104 11.86 -0.53 -2.16
CA PHE A 104 10.96 -0.52 -3.32
C PHE A 104 9.49 -0.70 -2.95
N VAL A 105 9.21 -1.54 -1.94
CA VAL A 105 7.83 -1.90 -1.60
C VAL A 105 7.29 -1.09 -0.43
N PHE A 106 8.15 -0.49 0.42
CA PHE A 106 7.71 0.34 1.53
C PHE A 106 8.03 1.83 1.37
N ILE A 107 9.31 2.23 1.32
CA ILE A 107 9.75 3.64 1.37
C ILE A 107 9.27 4.43 0.15
N ILE A 108 9.49 3.91 -1.06
CA ILE A 108 9.08 4.60 -2.30
C ILE A 108 7.57 4.82 -2.39
N PRO A 109 6.69 3.85 -2.09
CA PRO A 109 5.24 4.04 -2.19
C PRO A 109 4.60 4.75 -0.99
N VAL A 110 5.13 4.60 0.24
CA VAL A 110 4.42 5.11 1.44
C VAL A 110 4.26 6.63 1.42
N VAL A 111 5.28 7.37 0.97
CA VAL A 111 5.24 8.83 0.96
C VAL A 111 4.39 9.38 -0.20
N PRO A 112 4.72 9.13 -1.48
CA PRO A 112 3.96 9.68 -2.60
C PRO A 112 2.63 8.95 -2.84
N ALA A 113 2.55 7.63 -2.68
CA ALA A 113 1.39 6.85 -3.11
C ALA A 113 0.35 6.62 -2.01
N ALA A 114 0.76 6.43 -0.75
CA ALA A 114 -0.19 6.34 0.37
C ALA A 114 -0.55 7.75 0.89
N LEU A 115 0.45 8.50 1.37
CA LEU A 115 0.21 9.83 1.97
C LEU A 115 -0.12 10.87 0.89
N GLY A 116 0.58 10.89 -0.23
CA GLY A 116 0.32 11.85 -1.31
C GLY A 116 -1.08 11.70 -1.90
N ASN A 117 -1.55 10.49 -2.20
CA ASN A 117 -2.91 10.30 -2.70
C ASN A 117 -4.00 10.68 -1.70
N PHE A 118 -3.74 10.58 -0.40
CA PHE A 118 -4.73 10.92 0.63
C PHE A 118 -4.73 12.41 0.98
N PHE A 119 -3.55 12.98 1.23
CA PHE A 119 -3.41 14.35 1.75
C PHE A 119 -3.30 15.42 0.68
N LEU A 120 -2.69 15.13 -0.48
CA LEU A 120 -2.40 16.16 -1.48
C LEU A 120 -3.68 16.81 -2.06
N PRO A 121 -4.72 16.06 -2.45
CA PRO A 121 -5.96 16.67 -2.92
C PRO A 121 -6.68 17.44 -1.80
N LEU A 122 -6.63 16.94 -0.57
CA LEU A 122 -7.23 17.57 0.61
C LEU A 122 -6.58 18.92 0.95
N MET A 123 -5.24 18.99 0.89
CA MET A 123 -4.48 20.23 1.13
C MET A 123 -4.71 21.28 0.04
N LEU A 124 -4.95 20.84 -1.20
CA LEU A 124 -5.21 21.71 -2.35
C LEU A 124 -6.70 22.09 -2.49
N GLY A 125 -7.59 21.52 -1.66
CA GLY A 125 -9.04 21.72 -1.78
C GLY A 125 -9.63 21.16 -3.08
N ALA A 126 -8.91 20.25 -3.75
CA ALA A 126 -9.34 19.64 -5.00
C ALA A 126 -10.31 18.47 -4.74
N LYS A 127 -11.27 18.28 -5.64
CA LYS A 127 -12.24 17.17 -5.54
C LYS A 127 -11.55 15.81 -5.68
N ASP A 128 -10.58 15.68 -6.59
CA ASP A 128 -9.83 14.45 -6.88
C ASP A 128 -8.44 14.74 -7.49
N VAL A 129 -7.63 13.67 -7.68
CA VAL A 129 -6.35 13.74 -8.41
C VAL A 129 -6.57 14.01 -9.91
N ALA A 130 -5.59 14.63 -10.58
CA ALA A 130 -5.70 15.03 -11.99
C ALA A 130 -6.00 13.86 -12.95
N PHE A 131 -5.52 12.66 -12.65
CA PHE A 131 -5.75 11.45 -13.46
C PHE A 131 -6.18 10.25 -12.60
N PRO A 132 -7.47 10.13 -12.25
CA PRO A 132 -7.96 9.07 -11.35
C PRO A 132 -7.69 7.64 -11.84
N ARG A 133 -7.82 7.40 -13.16
CA ARG A 133 -7.56 6.08 -13.76
C ARG A 133 -6.09 5.69 -13.76
N LEU A 134 -5.19 6.68 -13.92
CA LEU A 134 -3.75 6.43 -13.90
C LEU A 134 -3.28 6.07 -12.48
N ASN A 135 -3.88 6.70 -11.46
CA ASN A 135 -3.59 6.39 -10.07
C ASN A 135 -4.04 4.98 -9.67
N LEU A 136 -5.18 4.52 -10.20
CA LEU A 136 -5.60 3.14 -10.04
C LEU A 136 -4.63 2.17 -10.74
N LEU A 137 -4.19 2.51 -11.96
CA LEU A 137 -3.20 1.70 -12.69
C LEU A 137 -1.86 1.62 -11.94
N SER A 138 -1.38 2.71 -11.34
CA SER A 138 -0.14 2.68 -10.56
C SER A 138 -0.25 1.78 -9.33
N PHE A 139 -1.45 1.61 -8.76
CA PHE A 139 -1.67 0.69 -7.65
C PHE A 139 -1.50 -0.76 -8.10
N TYR A 140 -2.05 -1.11 -9.26
CA TYR A 140 -1.93 -2.45 -9.84
C TYR A 140 -0.52 -2.79 -10.35
N ILE A 141 0.25 -1.80 -10.80
CA ILE A 141 1.65 -2.03 -11.22
C ILE A 141 2.54 -2.23 -9.98
N TRP A 142 2.16 -1.62 -8.86
CA TRP A 142 2.93 -1.69 -7.63
C TRP A 142 2.72 -3.01 -6.87
N VAL A 143 1.49 -3.54 -6.86
CA VAL A 143 1.16 -4.88 -6.33
C VAL A 143 1.76 -5.97 -7.20
#